data_AF-A0A2M8J5C3-F1
#
_entry.id   AF-A0A2M8J5C3-F1
#
_cell.length_a   1.000
_cell.length_b   1.000
_cell.length_c   1.000
_cell.angle_alpha   90.00
_cell.angle_beta   90.00
_cell.angle_gamma   90.00
#
_symmetry.space_group_name_H-M   'P 1'
#
loop_
_entity.id
_entity.type
_entity.pdbx_description
1 polymer ?
#
loop_
_entity_poly.entity_id
_entity_poly.type
_entity_poly.pdbx_seq_one_letter_code
_entity_poly.pdbx_strand_id
1 'polypeptide(L)'
;MSNAPETYQSGPNGMIPNSRFPLLIHRNAVPGGGEKAVRQLFQKHGWLNNWSYPGIYTYGHFHSTTHECLGCAAGFMEIEIFGMGGTRVRVDAGDVIVMPAGVSHAMTDNSDDVLMVGGYPDGREWDNLPDDSLTPRSRYLAAKLIMSLPIPSRDPVTGGAMREWLDLPSSVDSGWNDYRDTLDSERDW
;
A
#
# COMPACT_ATOMS: atom_id res chain seq x y z
N MET A 1 -11.03 10.64 -19.10
CA MET A 1 -11.88 10.06 -18.05
C MET A 1 -11.03 8.99 -17.38
N SER A 2 -10.68 9.12 -16.10
CA SER A 2 -10.04 8.00 -15.40
C SER A 2 -11.13 6.97 -15.12
N ASN A 3 -10.89 5.71 -15.48
CA ASN A 3 -11.75 4.61 -15.06
C ASN A 3 -11.64 4.45 -13.53
N ALA A 4 -12.66 3.87 -12.90
CA ALA A 4 -12.57 3.50 -11.49
C ALA A 4 -11.38 2.53 -11.29
N PRO A 5 -10.62 2.63 -10.18
CA PRO A 5 -9.52 1.72 -9.92
C PRO A 5 -10.04 0.30 -9.65
N GLU A 6 -9.21 -0.70 -9.94
CA GLU A 6 -9.41 -2.04 -9.41
C GLU A 6 -9.22 -2.02 -7.89
N THR A 7 -10.01 -2.81 -7.16
CA THR A 7 -9.98 -2.84 -5.70
C THR A 7 -9.71 -4.25 -5.18
N TYR A 8 -8.77 -4.38 -4.25
CA TYR A 8 -8.43 -5.64 -3.60
C TYR A 8 -8.60 -5.50 -2.09
N GLN A 9 -9.56 -6.22 -1.52
CA GLN A 9 -9.88 -6.16 -0.09
C GLN A 9 -8.99 -7.13 0.68
N SER A 10 -8.53 -6.72 1.86
CA SER A 10 -7.78 -7.56 2.79
C SER A 10 -8.40 -7.56 4.18
N GLY A 11 -7.89 -8.47 5.01
CA GLY A 11 -8.12 -8.50 6.44
C GLY A 11 -6.90 -9.11 7.15
N PRO A 12 -6.87 -9.09 8.48
CA PRO A 12 -5.77 -9.66 9.25
C PRO A 12 -5.50 -11.12 8.86
N ASN A 13 -4.23 -11.48 8.70
CA ASN A 13 -3.80 -12.83 8.33
C ASN A 13 -2.62 -13.26 9.20
N GLY A 14 -2.86 -14.16 10.16
CA GLY A 14 -1.84 -14.54 11.13
C GLY A 14 -1.33 -13.32 11.90
N MET A 15 -0.02 -13.04 11.82
CA MET A 15 0.62 -11.87 12.45
C MET A 15 0.52 -10.59 11.61
N ILE A 16 0.16 -10.70 10.34
CA ILE A 16 0.12 -9.59 9.39
C ILE A 16 -1.17 -8.80 9.62
N PRO A 17 -1.10 -7.49 9.91
CA PRO A 17 -2.29 -6.69 10.17
C PRO A 17 -3.18 -6.52 8.93
N ASN A 18 -2.56 -6.35 7.75
CA ASN A 18 -3.25 -5.89 6.55
C ASN A 18 -4.04 -4.59 6.81
N SER A 19 -5.04 -4.27 5.99
CA SER A 19 -5.76 -3.01 6.10
C SER A 19 -7.24 -3.15 5.88
N ARG A 20 -8.01 -2.30 6.56
CA ARG A 20 -9.44 -2.14 6.31
C ARG A 20 -9.72 -1.50 4.95
N PHE A 21 -8.77 -0.69 4.48
CA PHE A 21 -8.88 -0.03 3.20
C PHE A 21 -8.51 -1.01 2.09
N PRO A 22 -9.23 -1.02 0.96
CA PRO A 22 -8.83 -1.79 -0.19
C PRO A 22 -7.55 -1.20 -0.79
N LEU A 23 -6.67 -2.09 -1.25
CA LEU A 23 -5.62 -1.72 -2.19
C LEU A 23 -6.25 -1.33 -3.52
N LEU A 24 -5.75 -0.24 -4.11
CA LEU A 24 -6.26 0.29 -5.38
C LEU A 24 -5.22 0.10 -6.48
N ILE A 25 -5.64 -0.29 -7.68
CA ILE A 25 -4.80 -0.27 -8.88
C ILE A 25 -5.47 0.58 -9.95
N HIS A 26 -4.82 1.69 -10.30
CA HIS A 26 -5.18 2.54 -11.42
C HIS A 26 -4.42 2.07 -12.66
N ARG A 27 -5.16 1.45 -13.59
CA ARG A 27 -4.59 0.99 -14.85
C ARG A 27 -4.31 2.14 -15.81
N ASN A 28 -3.12 2.13 -16.41
CA ASN A 28 -2.68 3.09 -17.41
C ASN A 28 -2.89 4.56 -16.97
N ALA A 29 -2.63 4.85 -15.69
CA ALA A 29 -2.72 6.17 -15.09
C ALA A 29 -1.72 7.16 -15.71
N VAL A 30 -0.56 6.66 -16.13
CA VAL A 30 0.47 7.39 -16.86
C VAL A 30 0.74 6.69 -18.19
N PRO A 31 0.06 7.06 -19.28
CA PRO A 31 0.22 6.38 -20.56
C PRO A 31 1.68 6.30 -21.04
N GLY A 32 2.16 5.07 -21.24
CA GLY A 32 3.54 4.79 -21.64
C GLY A 32 4.57 4.83 -20.50
N GLY A 33 4.13 5.04 -19.25
CA GLY A 33 5.00 5.12 -18.09
C GLY A 33 5.96 6.31 -18.12
N GLY A 34 7.19 6.06 -17.70
CA GLY A 34 8.28 7.03 -17.62
C GLY A 34 8.48 7.59 -16.22
N GLU A 35 9.70 7.43 -15.68
CA GLU A 35 10.05 7.81 -14.31
C GLU A 35 9.66 9.26 -13.98
N LYS A 36 10.01 10.19 -14.87
CA LYS A 36 9.71 11.61 -14.71
C LYS A 36 8.20 11.87 -14.69
N ALA A 37 7.44 11.21 -15.55
CA ALA A 37 6.00 11.42 -15.67
C ALA A 37 5.28 10.89 -14.42
N VAL A 38 5.63 9.68 -13.95
CA VAL A 38 5.10 9.08 -12.72
C VAL A 38 5.44 9.95 -11.51
N ARG A 39 6.70 10.35 -11.35
CA ARG A 39 7.13 11.22 -10.25
C ARG A 39 6.39 12.56 -10.25
N GLN A 40 6.23 13.19 -11.42
CA GLN A 40 5.50 14.45 -11.54
C GLN A 40 4.02 14.31 -11.17
N LEU A 41 3.38 13.19 -11.55
CA LEU A 41 2.01 12.90 -11.16
C LEU A 41 1.87 12.83 -9.62
N PHE A 42 2.75 12.07 -8.96
CA PHE A 42 2.73 11.92 -7.50
C PHE A 42 2.95 13.25 -6.80
N GLN A 43 3.99 14.00 -7.20
CA GLN A 43 4.32 15.30 -6.62
C GLN A 43 3.19 16.32 -6.77
N LYS A 44 2.53 16.34 -7.94
CA LYS A 44 1.38 17.21 -8.19
C LYS A 44 0.24 16.97 -7.21
N HIS A 45 0.07 15.74 -6.73
CA HIS A 45 -1.01 15.36 -5.82
C HIS A 45 -0.56 15.17 -4.37
N GLY A 46 0.64 15.63 -4.02
CA GLY A 46 1.13 15.63 -2.63
C GLY A 46 1.69 14.28 -2.16
N TRP A 47 1.98 13.36 -3.07
CA TRP A 47 2.68 12.12 -2.77
C TRP A 47 4.17 12.33 -3.03
N LEU A 48 4.91 12.59 -1.96
CA LEU A 48 6.28 13.10 -1.97
C LEU A 48 7.25 12.03 -1.44
N ASN A 49 8.47 12.44 -1.08
CA ASN A 49 9.55 11.55 -0.65
C ASN A 49 9.78 10.41 -1.67
N ASN A 50 9.79 10.77 -2.96
CA ASN A 50 9.77 9.79 -4.05
C ASN A 50 11.14 9.17 -4.30
N TRP A 51 11.17 7.85 -4.47
CA TRP A 51 12.34 7.07 -4.86
C TRP A 51 12.10 6.43 -6.24
N SER A 52 13.18 5.95 -6.88
CA SER A 52 13.10 5.11 -8.09
C SER A 52 14.04 3.92 -7.92
N TYR A 53 13.56 2.71 -8.19
CA TYR A 53 14.34 1.49 -8.03
C TYR A 53 13.81 0.38 -8.96
N PRO A 54 14.63 -0.59 -9.40
CA PRO A 54 14.17 -1.74 -10.18
C PRO A 54 13.37 -2.72 -9.30
N GLY A 55 12.12 -2.35 -8.98
CA GLY A 55 11.21 -3.14 -8.17
C GLY A 55 11.08 -2.67 -6.72
N ILE A 56 10.56 -3.57 -5.88
CA ILE A 56 10.45 -3.45 -4.42
C ILE A 56 11.13 -4.67 -3.77
N TYR A 57 11.08 -4.80 -2.44
CA TYR A 57 11.66 -5.98 -1.78
C TYR A 57 11.00 -7.28 -2.24
N THR A 58 11.81 -8.33 -2.31
CA THR A 58 11.40 -9.69 -2.72
C THR A 58 10.95 -10.57 -1.55
N TYR A 59 10.83 -9.99 -0.36
CA TYR A 59 10.29 -10.63 0.84
C TYR A 59 9.04 -9.88 1.31
N GLY A 60 8.11 -10.61 1.94
CA GLY A 60 6.89 -10.05 2.48
C GLY A 60 7.20 -8.99 3.54
N HIS A 61 6.71 -7.78 3.32
CA HIS A 61 6.87 -6.67 4.24
C HIS A 61 5.69 -5.70 4.15
N PHE A 62 5.54 -4.86 5.17
CA PHE A 62 4.58 -3.76 5.15
C PHE A 62 5.11 -2.53 5.87
N HIS A 63 4.42 -1.41 5.65
CA HIS A 63 4.65 -0.13 6.32
C HIS A 63 3.54 0.12 7.35
N SER A 64 3.91 0.53 8.56
CA SER A 64 2.97 0.87 9.64
C SER A 64 2.81 2.38 9.85
N THR A 65 3.77 3.18 9.39
CA THR A 65 3.78 4.64 9.60
C THR A 65 3.19 5.46 8.46
N THR A 66 2.92 4.85 7.30
CA THR A 66 2.41 5.56 6.13
C THR A 66 1.70 4.63 5.14
N HIS A 67 0.77 5.20 4.36
CA HIS A 67 0.33 4.62 3.09
C HIS A 67 1.41 4.84 2.03
N GLU A 68 1.40 4.05 0.96
CA GLU A 68 2.37 4.15 -0.13
C GLU A 68 1.64 4.19 -1.47
N CYS A 69 2.21 4.89 -2.45
CA CYS A 69 1.87 4.72 -3.85
C CYS A 69 3.07 4.23 -4.65
N LEU A 70 2.85 3.27 -5.54
CA LEU A 70 3.87 2.70 -6.42
C LEU A 70 3.43 2.87 -7.86
N GLY A 71 4.23 3.53 -8.69
CA GLY A 71 3.98 3.65 -10.12
C GLY A 71 4.98 2.85 -10.92
N CYS A 72 4.50 2.00 -11.83
CA CYS A 72 5.36 1.28 -12.75
C CYS A 72 5.77 2.23 -13.88
N ALA A 73 7.04 2.64 -13.88
CA ALA A 73 7.58 3.58 -14.85
C ALA A 73 8.07 2.88 -16.13
N ALA A 74 8.54 1.63 -16.04
CA ALA A 74 8.98 0.85 -17.19
C ALA A 74 8.81 -0.64 -16.90
N GLY A 75 8.68 -1.44 -17.95
CA GLY A 75 8.56 -2.89 -17.83
C GLY A 75 7.29 -3.36 -17.16
N PHE A 76 7.41 -4.43 -16.38
CA PHE A 76 6.36 -4.94 -15.50
C PHE A 76 6.92 -5.46 -14.16
N MET A 77 6.05 -5.51 -13.16
CA MET A 77 6.30 -6.15 -11.88
C MET A 77 5.10 -7.02 -11.49
N GLU A 78 5.35 -8.24 -11.04
CA GLU A 78 4.36 -9.05 -10.30
C GLU A 78 4.59 -8.91 -8.81
N ILE A 79 3.48 -8.76 -8.08
CA ILE A 79 3.46 -8.48 -6.65
C ILE A 79 2.53 -9.48 -5.99
N GLU A 80 3.01 -10.16 -4.97
CA GLU A 80 2.16 -10.89 -4.04
C GLU A 80 1.73 -9.94 -2.92
N ILE A 81 0.41 -9.84 -2.67
CA ILE A 81 -0.20 -8.97 -1.68
C ILE A 81 -0.99 -9.79 -0.65
N PHE A 82 -1.11 -9.25 0.56
CA PHE A 82 -1.82 -9.80 1.72
C PHE A 82 -1.07 -10.91 2.49
N GLY A 83 0.26 -10.93 2.34
CA GLY A 83 1.15 -11.92 2.95
C GLY A 83 1.39 -13.15 2.08
N MET A 84 2.27 -14.03 2.57
CA MET A 84 2.68 -15.24 1.84
C MET A 84 1.49 -16.09 1.37
N GLY A 85 1.49 -16.44 0.08
CA GLY A 85 0.40 -17.22 -0.54
C GLY A 85 -0.88 -16.42 -0.75
N GLY A 86 -0.78 -15.08 -0.66
CA GLY A 86 -1.87 -14.16 -0.92
C GLY A 86 -2.18 -13.99 -2.42
N THR A 87 -2.75 -12.83 -2.76
CA THR A 87 -3.16 -12.54 -4.14
C THR A 87 -1.95 -12.09 -4.96
N ARG A 88 -1.81 -12.57 -6.19
CA ARG A 88 -0.78 -12.07 -7.11
C ARG A 88 -1.41 -11.13 -8.13
N VAL A 89 -0.79 -9.97 -8.27
CA VAL A 89 -1.19 -8.93 -9.23
C VAL A 89 0.01 -8.52 -10.06
N ARG A 90 -0.21 -8.34 -11.36
CA ARG A 90 0.77 -7.75 -12.26
C ARG A 90 0.46 -6.27 -12.45
N VAL A 91 1.48 -5.44 -12.49
CA VAL A 91 1.42 -4.05 -12.95
C VAL A 91 2.38 -3.84 -14.11
N ASP A 92 1.92 -3.12 -15.12
CA ASP A 92 2.69 -2.80 -16.32
C ASP A 92 2.98 -1.29 -16.36
N ALA A 93 3.95 -0.88 -17.19
CA ALA A 93 4.33 0.52 -17.33
C ALA A 93 3.11 1.45 -17.53
N GLY A 94 2.97 2.42 -16.62
CA GLY A 94 1.87 3.37 -16.55
C GLY A 94 0.83 3.07 -15.46
N ASP A 95 0.84 1.87 -14.89
CA ASP A 95 -0.03 1.52 -13.77
C ASP A 95 0.44 2.14 -12.46
N VAL A 96 -0.50 2.47 -11.59
CA VAL A 96 -0.25 2.99 -10.24
C VAL A 96 -1.02 2.19 -9.21
N ILE A 97 -0.32 1.74 -8.16
CA ILE A 97 -0.87 1.10 -6.98
C ILE A 97 -0.99 2.14 -5.87
N VAL A 98 -2.09 2.11 -5.14
CA VAL A 98 -2.22 2.80 -3.85
C VAL A 98 -2.35 1.74 -2.77
N MET A 99 -1.29 1.62 -1.98
CA MET A 99 -1.06 0.60 -0.97
C MET A 99 -1.42 1.15 0.42
N PRO A 100 -2.47 0.64 1.07
CA PRO A 100 -2.76 1.00 2.44
C PRO A 100 -1.66 0.50 3.40
N ALA A 101 -1.34 1.30 4.42
CA ALA A 101 -0.53 0.85 5.54
C ALA A 101 -1.05 -0.47 6.11
N GLY A 102 -0.12 -1.35 6.48
CA GLY A 102 -0.41 -2.70 6.99
C GLY A 102 -0.50 -3.79 5.93
N VAL A 103 -0.78 -3.46 4.66
CA VAL A 103 -0.82 -4.47 3.59
C VAL A 103 0.56 -5.05 3.36
N SER A 104 0.74 -6.33 3.68
CA SER A 104 1.95 -7.05 3.33
C SER A 104 2.04 -7.25 1.82
N HIS A 105 3.22 -7.02 1.27
CA HIS A 105 3.50 -7.16 -0.14
C HIS A 105 4.96 -7.57 -0.43
N ALA A 106 5.19 -8.20 -1.58
CA ALA A 106 6.51 -8.58 -2.07
C ALA A 106 6.55 -8.66 -3.60
N MET A 107 7.66 -8.27 -4.22
CA MET A 107 7.90 -8.54 -5.64
C MET A 107 8.18 -10.03 -5.87
N THR A 108 7.48 -10.65 -6.81
CA THR A 108 7.64 -12.09 -7.13
C THR A 108 8.17 -12.36 -8.53
N ASP A 109 7.98 -11.43 -9.46
CA ASP A 109 8.52 -11.52 -10.82
C ASP A 109 8.63 -10.12 -11.43
N ASN A 110 9.47 -9.95 -12.46
CA ASN A 110 9.64 -8.68 -13.15
C ASN A 110 10.28 -8.84 -14.54
N SER A 111 10.13 -7.82 -15.40
CA SER A 111 10.96 -7.71 -16.60
C SER A 111 12.35 -7.16 -16.30
N ASP A 112 13.30 -7.42 -17.20
CA ASP A 112 14.70 -6.93 -17.09
C ASP A 112 14.80 -5.38 -17.00
N ASP A 113 13.82 -4.67 -17.56
CA ASP A 113 13.76 -3.21 -17.63
C ASP A 113 12.80 -2.59 -16.60
N VAL A 114 12.35 -3.36 -15.60
CA VAL A 114 11.42 -2.87 -14.58
C VAL A 114 11.98 -1.64 -13.88
N LEU A 115 11.13 -0.62 -13.73
CA LEU A 115 11.43 0.55 -12.92
C LEU A 115 10.18 0.97 -12.16
N MET A 116 10.28 1.01 -10.84
CA MET A 116 9.23 1.47 -9.95
C MET A 116 9.58 2.84 -9.39
N VAL A 117 8.56 3.69 -9.25
CA VAL A 117 8.64 4.96 -8.51
C VAL A 117 7.72 4.88 -7.31
N GLY A 118 8.23 5.10 -6.12
CA GLY A 118 7.43 5.15 -4.90
C GLY A 118 7.11 6.57 -4.45
N GLY A 119 6.16 6.70 -3.54
CA GLY A 119 5.80 7.96 -2.92
C GLY A 119 4.89 7.79 -1.71
N TYR A 120 4.91 8.79 -0.84
CA TYR A 120 4.19 8.75 0.43
C TYR A 120 3.38 10.04 0.60
N PRO A 121 2.14 9.96 1.13
CA PRO A 121 1.28 11.13 1.28
C PRO A 121 1.95 12.14 2.21
N ASP A 122 1.98 13.40 1.76
CA ASP A 122 2.63 14.54 2.43
C ASP A 122 4.14 14.35 2.71
N GLY A 123 4.77 13.36 2.07
CA GLY A 123 6.20 13.06 2.25
C GLY A 123 6.54 12.41 3.59
N ARG A 124 5.60 11.66 4.16
CA ARG A 124 5.82 10.88 5.39
C ARG A 124 7.03 9.94 5.26
N GLU A 125 7.65 9.69 6.40
CA GLU A 125 8.67 8.65 6.57
C GLU A 125 8.01 7.27 6.65
N TRP A 126 8.71 6.27 6.11
CA TRP A 126 8.29 4.88 6.10
C TRP A 126 9.21 4.05 7.01
N ASP A 127 8.61 3.14 7.77
CA ASP A 127 9.27 2.01 8.40
C ASP A 127 9.23 0.79 7.49
N ASN A 128 9.96 -0.28 7.77
CA ASN A 128 9.85 -1.53 7.01
C ASN A 128 9.79 -2.70 7.98
N LEU A 129 8.65 -3.40 8.00
CA LEU A 129 8.43 -4.55 8.88
C LEU A 129 8.36 -5.82 8.02
N PRO A 130 9.43 -6.63 7.98
CA PRO A 130 9.40 -7.96 7.39
C PRO A 130 8.41 -8.87 8.12
N ASP A 131 7.61 -9.62 7.36
CA ASP A 131 6.58 -10.52 7.91
C ASP A 131 7.15 -11.58 8.87
N ASP A 132 8.34 -12.08 8.58
CA ASP A 132 9.04 -13.13 9.34
C ASP A 132 9.71 -12.62 10.63
N SER A 133 9.75 -11.31 10.83
CA SER A 133 10.37 -10.66 11.99
C SER A 133 9.36 -10.19 13.04
N LEU A 134 8.06 -10.42 12.82
CA LEU A 134 7.01 -9.93 13.69
C LEU A 134 6.98 -10.67 15.04
N THR A 135 6.84 -9.89 16.10
CA THR A 135 6.55 -10.35 17.47
C THR A 135 5.15 -9.87 17.85
N PRO A 136 4.49 -10.46 18.86
CA PRO A 136 3.21 -9.95 19.39
C PRO A 136 3.28 -8.46 19.71
N ARG A 137 4.37 -8.02 20.36
CA ARG A 137 4.60 -6.61 20.69
C ARG A 137 4.75 -5.72 19.45
N SER A 138 5.55 -6.11 18.45
CA SER A 138 5.72 -5.28 17.25
C SER A 138 4.45 -5.22 16.41
N ARG A 139 3.71 -6.33 16.30
CA ARG A 139 2.38 -6.37 15.68
C ARG A 139 1.40 -5.42 16.35
N TYR A 140 1.33 -5.46 17.69
CA TYR A 140 0.46 -4.57 18.46
C TYR A 140 0.76 -3.09 18.17
N LEU A 141 2.04 -2.70 18.22
CA LEU A 141 2.46 -1.32 17.95
C LEU A 141 2.15 -0.90 16.52
N ALA A 142 2.47 -1.76 15.54
CA ALA A 142 2.18 -1.51 14.14
C ALA A 142 0.68 -1.32 13.88
N ALA A 143 -0.18 -2.17 14.44
CA ALA A 143 -1.62 -2.05 14.29
C ALA A 143 -2.17 -0.74 14.86
N LYS A 144 -1.67 -0.28 16.02
CA LYS A 144 -2.06 1.04 16.58
C LYS A 144 -1.64 2.19 15.66
N LEU A 145 -0.45 2.14 15.08
CA LEU A 145 0.01 3.14 14.13
C LEU A 145 -0.86 3.16 12.88
N ILE A 146 -1.08 2.00 12.25
CA ILE A 146 -1.90 1.85 11.04
C ILE A 146 -3.31 2.43 11.25
N MET A 147 -3.96 2.11 12.37
CA MET A 147 -5.30 2.64 12.69
C MET A 147 -5.34 4.15 12.95
N SER A 148 -4.20 4.76 13.31
CA SER A 148 -4.11 6.20 13.58
C SER A 148 -3.83 7.04 12.33
N LEU A 149 -3.51 6.39 11.20
CA LEU A 149 -3.17 7.10 9.97
C LEU A 149 -4.41 7.76 9.36
N PRO A 150 -4.29 9.03 8.93
CA PRO A 150 -5.36 9.71 8.22
C PRO A 150 -5.49 9.15 6.81
N ILE A 151 -6.71 9.14 6.30
CA ILE A 151 -6.94 8.96 4.85
C ILE A 151 -6.25 10.12 4.12
N PRO A 152 -5.40 9.86 3.11
CA PRO A 152 -4.77 10.91 2.31
C PRO A 152 -5.81 11.86 1.72
N SER A 153 -5.51 13.16 1.73
CA SER A 153 -6.45 14.17 1.23
C SER A 153 -6.69 14.08 -0.28
N ARG A 154 -5.73 13.51 -1.03
CA ARG A 154 -5.77 13.38 -2.48
C ARG A 154 -5.30 12.00 -2.92
N ASP A 155 -6.02 11.42 -3.87
CA ASP A 155 -5.58 10.27 -4.63
C ASP A 155 -4.38 10.64 -5.54
N PRO A 156 -3.32 9.79 -5.59
CA PRO A 156 -2.10 10.11 -6.32
C PRO A 156 -2.30 10.22 -7.82
N VAL A 157 -3.35 9.63 -8.38
CA VAL A 157 -3.63 9.61 -9.82
C VAL A 157 -4.62 10.70 -10.20
N THR A 158 -5.74 10.81 -9.49
CA THR A 158 -6.83 11.71 -9.86
C THR A 158 -6.71 13.10 -9.21
N GLY A 159 -5.97 13.22 -8.10
CA GLY A 159 -5.88 14.43 -7.29
C GLY A 159 -7.17 14.77 -6.52
N GLY A 160 -8.21 13.95 -6.67
CA GLY A 160 -9.49 14.04 -5.98
C GLY A 160 -9.47 13.32 -4.63
N ALA A 161 -10.62 13.30 -3.93
CA ALA A 161 -10.74 12.60 -2.66
C ALA A 161 -10.64 11.06 -2.85
N MET A 162 -10.06 10.38 -1.85
CA MET A 162 -9.95 8.90 -1.78
C MET A 162 -11.33 8.25 -1.53
N ARG A 163 -12.25 8.29 -2.49
CA ARG A 163 -13.65 7.87 -2.30
C ARG A 163 -13.77 6.40 -1.91
N GLU A 164 -12.95 5.55 -2.51
CA GLU A 164 -12.87 4.11 -2.23
C GLU A 164 -12.51 3.82 -0.77
N TRP A 165 -11.92 4.78 -0.05
CA TRP A 165 -11.58 4.67 1.37
C TRP A 165 -12.55 5.45 2.27
N LEU A 166 -13.04 6.60 1.81
CA LEU A 166 -13.96 7.46 2.56
C LEU A 166 -15.38 6.88 2.66
N ASP A 167 -15.82 6.17 1.62
CA ASP A 167 -17.18 5.61 1.55
C ASP A 167 -17.29 4.27 2.31
N LEU A 168 -16.19 3.77 2.87
CA LEU A 168 -16.21 2.56 3.70
C LEU A 168 -16.85 2.83 5.06
N PRO A 169 -17.53 1.81 5.64
CA PRO A 169 -17.97 1.87 7.03
C PRO A 169 -16.82 2.23 7.97
N SER A 170 -17.17 2.84 9.10
CA SER A 170 -16.17 3.15 10.12
C SER A 170 -15.48 1.87 10.61
N SER A 171 -14.30 2.00 11.22
CA SER A 171 -13.62 0.84 11.84
C SER A 171 -14.47 0.16 12.93
N VAL A 172 -15.40 0.91 13.52
CA VAL A 172 -16.37 0.39 14.50
C VAL A 172 -17.35 -0.58 13.86
N ASP A 173 -17.81 -0.29 12.65
CA ASP A 173 -18.87 -1.03 11.98
C ASP A 173 -18.34 -2.21 11.14
N SER A 174 -17.01 -2.32 10.97
CA SER A 174 -16.36 -3.28 10.07
C SER A 174 -15.60 -4.39 10.79
N GLY A 175 -15.85 -4.61 12.08
CA GLY A 175 -15.23 -5.69 12.87
C GLY A 175 -13.76 -5.47 13.23
N TRP A 176 -13.19 -4.31 12.88
CA TRP A 176 -11.81 -3.96 13.25
C TRP A 176 -11.65 -3.61 14.74
N ASN A 177 -12.75 -3.32 15.43
CA ASN A 177 -12.77 -3.22 16.89
C ASN A 177 -12.51 -4.58 17.57
N ASP A 178 -13.09 -5.67 17.06
CA ASP A 178 -12.86 -6.99 17.63
C ASP A 178 -11.38 -7.38 17.47
N TYR A 179 -10.80 -7.10 16.29
CA TYR A 179 -9.36 -7.23 16.07
C TYR A 179 -8.54 -6.39 17.06
N ARG A 180 -8.91 -5.12 17.26
CA ARG A 180 -8.23 -4.25 18.23
C ARG A 180 -8.32 -4.78 19.67
N ASP A 181 -9.48 -5.26 20.07
CA ASP A 181 -9.73 -5.73 21.42
C ASP A 181 -8.96 -7.05 21.68
N THR A 182 -8.78 -7.89 20.65
CA THR A 182 -7.86 -9.05 20.73
C THR A 182 -6.41 -8.62 20.94
N LEU A 183 -5.94 -7.56 20.27
CA LEU A 183 -4.59 -7.03 20.44
C LEU A 183 -4.34 -6.48 21.84
N ASP A 184 -5.32 -5.83 22.46
CA ASP A 184 -5.19 -5.29 23.82
C ASP A 184 -5.07 -6.41 24.87
N SER A 185 -5.59 -7.61 24.60
CA SER A 185 -5.42 -8.80 25.46
C SER A 185 -4.03 -9.47 25.35
N GLU A 186 -3.30 -9.18 24.28
CA GLU A 186 -1.95 -9.69 24.02
C GLU A 186 -0.84 -8.73 24.51
N ARG A 187 -1.22 -7.58 25.08
CA ARG A 187 -0.32 -6.48 25.47
C ARG A 187 0.71 -6.86 26.55
N ASP A 188 0.43 -7.88 27.37
CA ASP A 188 1.19 -8.21 28.57
C ASP A 188 2.21 -9.37 28.40
N TRP A 189 2.51 -9.78 27.16
CA TRP A 189 3.48 -10.86 26.86
C TRP A 189 4.73 -10.36 26.11
#